data_AF-A0A4R7FT95-F1
#
_entry.id   AF-A0A4R7FT95-F1
#
_cell.length_a   1.000
_cell.length_b   1.000
_cell.length_c   1.000
_cell.angle_alpha   90.00
_cell.angle_beta   90.00
_cell.angle_gamma   90.00
#
_symmetry.space_group_name_H-M   'P 1'
#
loop_
_entity.id
_entity.type
_entity.pdbx_description
1 polymer ?
#
loop_
_entity_poly.entity_id
_entity_poly.type
_entity_poly.pdbx_seq_one_letter_code
_entity_poly.pdbx_strand_id
1 'polypeptide(L)'
;MKQPFRIVSVEFEMRVPGHPEPTHVIRRLKLQGSERFRVVTWAPRSEGRELVGYFDSGDAAAEAAWRRYCDAAASQHELASRTHGGAERGGPAATR
;
A
#
# COMPACT_ATOMS: atom_id res chain seq x y z
N MET A 1 5.65 -9.44 -39.51
CA MET A 1 4.95 -8.21 -39.07
C MET A 1 4.81 -8.29 -37.55
N LYS A 2 5.66 -7.60 -36.76
CA LYS A 2 5.52 -7.58 -35.29
C LYS A 2 4.35 -6.68 -34.95
N GLN A 3 3.28 -7.23 -34.37
CA GLN A 3 2.15 -6.42 -33.90
C GLN A 3 2.66 -5.35 -32.91
N PRO A 4 2.25 -4.09 -33.03
CA PRO A 4 2.53 -3.11 -32.00
C PRO A 4 1.80 -3.55 -30.72
N PHE A 5 2.55 -3.68 -29.63
CA PHE A 5 1.97 -4.04 -28.33
C PHE A 5 0.93 -2.99 -27.92
N ARG A 6 -0.30 -3.43 -27.62
CA ARG A 6 -1.35 -2.56 -27.08
C ARG A 6 -1.56 -2.89 -25.62
N ILE A 7 -1.16 -1.97 -24.74
CA ILE A 7 -1.46 -2.07 -23.31
C ILE A 7 -2.88 -1.52 -23.12
N VAL A 8 -3.81 -2.41 -22.76
CA VAL A 8 -5.14 -2.02 -22.29
C VAL A 8 -5.16 -2.24 -20.79
N SER A 9 -5.46 -1.20 -20.01
CA SER A 9 -5.50 -1.29 -18.55
C SER A 9 -6.86 -0.94 -17.97
N VAL A 10 -7.29 -1.73 -16.99
CA VAL A 10 -8.40 -1.40 -16.10
C VAL A 10 -7.81 -1.09 -14.73
N GLU A 11 -8.29 -0.03 -14.09
CA GLU A 11 -7.85 0.41 -12.77
C GLU A 11 -8.93 0.13 -11.72
N PHE A 12 -8.51 -0.42 -10.58
CA PHE A 12 -9.33 -0.68 -9.42
C PHE A 12 -8.69 0.02 -8.21
N GLU A 13 -9.50 0.66 -7.39
CA GLU A 13 -9.04 1.32 -6.16
C GLU A 13 -9.35 0.46 -4.94
N MET A 14 -8.37 0.26 -4.07
CA MET A 14 -8.61 -0.35 -2.77
C MET A 14 -8.93 0.75 -1.75
N ARG A 15 -10.16 0.75 -1.25
CA ARG A 15 -10.66 1.69 -0.24
C ARG A 15 -10.89 0.96 1.07
N VAL A 16 -10.53 1.60 2.18
CA VAL A 16 -10.70 1.06 3.53
C VAL A 16 -11.68 1.99 4.28
N PRO A 17 -12.68 1.45 5.00
CA PRO A 17 -13.61 2.27 5.78
C PRO A 17 -12.86 3.21 6.75
N GLY A 18 -13.29 4.47 6.81
CA GLY A 18 -12.65 5.50 7.62
C GLY A 18 -11.41 6.16 7.00
N HIS A 19 -10.95 5.66 5.84
CA HIS A 19 -9.89 6.31 5.06
C HIS A 19 -10.53 7.14 3.92
N PRO A 20 -10.33 8.47 3.86
CA PRO A 20 -10.99 9.31 2.86
C PRO A 20 -10.48 9.04 1.45
N GLU A 21 -9.19 8.71 1.34
CA GLU A 21 -8.53 8.38 0.09
C GLU A 21 -8.30 6.87 -0.05
N PRO A 22 -8.23 6.33 -1.29
CA PRO A 22 -7.77 4.98 -1.51
C PRO A 22 -6.39 4.76 -0.88
N THR A 23 -6.11 3.51 -0.54
CA THR A 23 -4.80 3.12 0.02
C THR A 23 -3.90 2.56 -1.07
N HIS A 24 -4.48 1.87 -2.05
CA HIS A 24 -3.77 1.23 -3.14
C HIS A 24 -4.56 1.30 -4.45
N VAL A 25 -3.85 1.12 -5.55
CA VAL A 25 -4.40 1.02 -6.89
C VAL A 25 -3.93 -0.29 -7.52
N ILE A 26 -4.87 -1.08 -8.01
CA ILE A 26 -4.62 -2.33 -8.74
C ILE A 26 -4.90 -2.09 -10.22
N ARG A 27 -3.91 -2.35 -11.06
CA ARG A 27 -4.03 -2.22 -12.51
C ARG A 27 -3.97 -3.58 -13.17
N ARG A 28 -5.02 -3.94 -13.90
CA ARG A 28 -4.99 -5.08 -14.80
C ARG A 28 -4.24 -4.71 -16.07
N LEU A 29 -3.27 -5.51 -16.47
CA LEU A 29 -2.42 -5.33 -17.63
C LEU A 29 -2.63 -6.50 -18.60
N LYS A 30 -2.86 -6.20 -19.87
CA LYS A 30 -2.81 -7.21 -20.94
C LYS A 30 -1.52 -7.04 -21.74
N LEU A 31 -0.61 -8.00 -21.65
CA LEU A 31 0.65 -8.04 -22.39
C LEU A 31 0.69 -9.31 -23.25
N GLN A 32 0.76 -9.17 -24.58
CA GLN A 32 0.90 -10.31 -25.51
C GLN A 32 -0.11 -11.46 -25.28
N GLY A 33 -1.34 -11.13 -24.86
CA GLY A 33 -2.38 -12.12 -24.55
C GLY A 33 -2.33 -12.68 -23.12
N SER A 34 -1.29 -12.39 -22.33
CA SER A 34 -1.24 -12.68 -20.90
C SER A 34 -1.83 -11.55 -20.07
N GLU A 35 -2.57 -11.93 -19.03
CA GLU A 35 -3.09 -11.00 -18.03
C GLU A 35 -2.18 -11.00 -16.81
N ARG A 36 -1.83 -9.80 -16.31
CA ARG A 36 -1.06 -9.58 -15.07
C ARG A 36 -1.67 -8.42 -14.32
N PHE A 37 -1.46 -8.37 -13.01
CA PHE A 37 -1.97 -7.32 -12.14
C PHE A 37 -0.80 -6.59 -11.50
N ARG A 38 -0.82 -5.26 -11.53
CA ARG A 38 0.18 -4.42 -10.86
C ARG A 38 -0.46 -3.68 -9.71
N VAL A 39 0.11 -3.81 -8.52
CA VAL A 39 -0.32 -3.09 -7.33
C VAL A 39 0.64 -1.96 -7.03
N VAL A 40 0.10 -0.77 -6.81
CA VAL A 40 0.87 0.40 -6.37
C VAL A 40 0.17 1.05 -5.17
N THR A 41 0.92 1.77 -4.34
CA THR A 41 0.30 2.64 -3.33
C THR A 41 -0.49 3.75 -4.01
N TRP A 42 -1.49 4.28 -3.31
CA TRP A 42 -2.22 5.43 -3.81
C TRP A 42 -1.44 6.73 -3.60
N ALA A 43 -1.48 7.58 -4.61
CA ALA A 43 -1.09 8.99 -4.54
C ALA A 43 -1.88 9.77 -5.61
N PRO A 44 -2.15 11.07 -5.38
CA PRO A 44 -2.89 11.91 -6.33
C PRO A 44 -2.24 11.97 -7.71
N ARG A 45 -0.90 11.98 -7.75
CA ARG A 45 -0.11 11.91 -8.97
C ARG A 45 0.63 10.59 -9.05
N SER A 46 0.80 10.09 -10.27
CA SER A 46 1.47 8.81 -10.50
C SER A 46 2.92 8.77 -10.01
N GLU A 47 3.62 9.91 -9.95
CA GLU A 47 5.02 9.93 -9.49
C GLU A 47 5.16 9.61 -8.00
N GLY A 48 4.11 9.83 -7.21
CA GLY A 48 4.11 9.53 -5.76
C GLY A 48 3.71 8.09 -5.44
N ARG A 49 3.40 7.27 -6.45
CA ARG A 49 2.96 5.88 -6.23
C ARG A 49 4.16 4.95 -6.18
N GLU A 50 4.23 4.14 -5.14
CA GLU A 50 5.26 3.12 -4.97
C GLU A 50 4.76 1.78 -5.48
N LEU A 51 5.63 1.01 -6.16
CA LEU A 51 5.31 -0.34 -6.60
C LEU A 51 5.27 -1.29 -5.41
N VAL A 52 4.13 -1.97 -5.22
CA VAL A 52 4.02 -3.09 -4.27
C VAL A 52 4.42 -4.40 -4.95
N GLY A 53 3.97 -4.62 -6.20
CA GLY A 53 4.36 -5.81 -6.96
C GLY A 53 3.53 -6.08 -8.21
N TYR A 54 3.87 -7.19 -8.86
CA TYR A 54 3.14 -7.77 -9.98
C TYR A 54 2.63 -9.16 -9.61
N PHE A 55 1.40 -9.48 -10.01
CA PHE A 55 0.67 -10.67 -9.61
C PHE A 55 -0.06 -11.31 -10.80
N ASP A 56 -0.33 -12.60 -10.68
CA ASP A 56 -0.95 -13.39 -11.75
C ASP A 56 -2.48 -13.42 -11.67
N SER A 57 -3.05 -13.00 -10.54
CA SER A 57 -4.49 -12.90 -10.34
C SER A 57 -4.87 -11.60 -9.62
N GLY A 58 -6.13 -11.19 -9.80
CA GLY A 58 -6.71 -10.06 -9.08
C GLY A 58 -6.77 -10.29 -7.57
N ASP A 59 -7.06 -11.52 -7.15
CA ASP A 59 -7.14 -11.88 -5.73
C ASP A 59 -5.77 -11.79 -5.06
N ALA A 60 -4.70 -12.29 -5.68
CA ALA A 60 -3.34 -12.18 -5.15
C ALA A 60 -2.89 -10.71 -5.06
N ALA A 61 -3.30 -9.89 -6.04
CA ALA A 61 -3.05 -8.45 -6.01
C ALA A 61 -3.80 -7.75 -4.87
N ALA A 62 -5.07 -8.11 -4.63
CA ALA A 62 -5.87 -7.56 -3.55
C ALA A 62 -5.34 -7.97 -2.17
N GLU A 63 -4.97 -9.23 -2.00
CA GLU A 63 -4.35 -9.73 -0.76
C GLU A 63 -3.03 -9.02 -0.46
N ALA A 64 -2.17 -8.85 -1.47
CA ALA A 64 -0.91 -8.14 -1.31
C ALA A 64 -1.11 -6.66 -0.96
N ALA A 65 -2.09 -5.99 -1.59
CA ALA A 65 -2.45 -4.62 -1.25
C ALA A 65 -2.93 -4.51 0.21
N TRP A 66 -3.82 -5.41 0.63
CA TRP A 66 -4.35 -5.45 1.99
C TRP A 66 -3.24 -5.70 3.02
N ARG A 67 -2.38 -6.69 2.78
CA ARG A 67 -1.26 -7.00 3.66
C ARG A 67 -0.32 -5.81 3.83
N ARG A 68 0.03 -5.14 2.72
CA ARG A 68 0.86 -3.93 2.74
C ARG A 68 0.23 -2.81 3.56
N TYR A 69 -1.09 -2.63 3.47
CA TYR A 69 -1.83 -1.68 4.30
C TYR A 69 -1.75 -2.04 5.80
N CYS A 70 -2.03 -3.30 6.15
CA CYS A 70 -1.96 -3.78 7.54
C CYS A 70 -0.56 -3.60 8.15
N ASP A 71 0.49 -3.97 7.42
CA ASP A 71 1.87 -3.85 7.87
C ASP A 71 2.26 -2.39 8.14
N ALA A 72 1.83 -1.48 7.27
CA ALA A 72 2.07 -0.04 7.43
C ALA A 72 1.30 0.53 8.63
N ALA A 73 0.02 0.16 8.79
CA ALA A 73 -0.81 0.61 9.91
C ALA A 73 -0.28 0.09 11.25
N ALA A 74 0.15 -1.17 11.32
CA ALA A 74 0.78 -1.74 12.51
C ALA A 74 2.07 -0.98 12.89
N SER A 75 2.91 -0.69 11.90
CA SER A 75 4.15 0.07 12.11
C SER A 75 3.88 1.49 12.63
N GLN A 76 2.85 2.16 12.10
CA GLN A 76 2.43 3.49 12.55
C GLN A 76 1.92 3.47 14.00
N HIS A 77 1.11 2.47 14.36
CA HIS A 77 0.63 2.30 15.73
C HIS A 77 1.79 2.05 16.71
N GLU A 78 2.79 1.26 16.31
CA GLU A 78 3.96 1.00 17.13
C GLU A 78 4.81 2.27 17.35
N LEU A 79 5.04 3.06 16.31
CA LEU A 79 5.73 4.35 16.38
C LEU A 79 4.99 5.34 17.29
N ALA A 80 3.66 5.45 17.14
CA ALA A 80 2.83 6.31 17.99
C ALA A 80 2.88 5.86 19.46
N SER A 81 2.80 4.55 19.71
CA SER A 81 2.88 3.97 21.05
C SER A 81 4.23 4.25 21.72
N ARG A 82 5.34 4.17 20.97
CA ARG A 82 6.69 4.52 21.46
C ARG A 82 6.83 6.00 21.80
N THR A 83 6.17 6.86 21.04
CA THR A 83 6.27 8.32 21.22
C THR A 83 5.42 8.82 22.40
N HIS A 84 4.30 8.17 22.70
CA HIS A 84 3.42 8.53 23.83
C HIS A 84 3.74 7.79 25.15
N GLY A 85 4.44 6.64 25.14
CA GLY A 85 4.72 5.86 26.35
C GLY A 85 5.97 6.25 27.16
N GLY A 86 6.73 7.26 26.73
CA GLY A 86 8.05 7.58 27.29
C GLY A 86 8.11 8.73 28.31
N ALA A 87 7.06 9.54 28.44
CA ALA A 87 7.13 10.78 29.23
C ALA A 87 6.84 10.62 30.74
N GLU A 88 6.38 9.46 31.20
CA GLU A 88 5.86 9.31 32.59
C GLU A 88 6.70 8.42 33.52
N ARG A 89 7.98 8.17 33.24
CA ARG A 89 8.87 7.39 34.15
C ARG A 89 10.21 8.07 34.48
N GLY A 90 10.15 9.37 34.78
CA GLY A 90 11.31 10.15 35.21
C GLY A 90 10.97 11.18 36.29
N GLY A 91 10.41 10.75 37.42
CA GLY A 91 10.34 11.59 38.63
C GLY A 91 11.71 11.66 39.30
N PRO A 92 12.15 12.83 39.80
CA PRO A 92 13.54 13.05 40.21
C PRO A 92 13.92 12.19 41.42
N ALA A 93 15.12 11.62 41.35
CA ALA A 93 15.81 11.04 42.49
C ALA A 93 15.91 12.09 43.61
N ALA A 94 15.09 11.93 44.65
CA ALA A 94 15.17 12.73 45.85
C ALA A 94 16.45 12.33 46.59
N THR A 95 17.43 13.23 46.53
CA THR A 95 18.62 13.23 47.37
C THR A 95 18.21 13.72 48.76
N ARG A 96 18.33 12.88 49.79
CA ARG A 96 18.84 13.19 51.14
C ARG A 96 18.70 12.01 52.08
#